data_AF-A0A2D9C3D7-F1
#
_entry.id   AF-A0A2D9C3D7-F1
#
_cell.length_a   1.000
_cell.length_b   1.000
_cell.length_c   1.000
_cell.angle_alpha   90.00
_cell.angle_beta   90.00
_cell.angle_gamma   90.00
#
_symmetry.space_group_name_H-M   'P 1'
#
loop_
_entity.id
_entity.type
_entity.pdbx_description
1 polymer ?
#
loop_
_entity_poly.entity_id
_entity_poly.type
_entity_poly.pdbx_seq_one_letter_code
_entity_poly.pdbx_strand_id
1 'polypeptide(L)'
;MVKGLERFRVHFADYTDRFVIIGGTACDLAFTDVGLEFRATQDIDIVICIETANSEFGKSVWTFVQAGKYASLEAPEDKREFYRFTKPREDGFPKQLELFSRIPDVLGTEIAGHLTPIPFDEDVSSLSAILLDDDYYEWTHAGKIEIESLPIVRPEHLIPLKAKAWLDLTERSTNGQRGLSKHISKHMKDVFRIYAIVDPEYTVTPADSIRSDMQQFIERMRNEDIDMKEMGLGQIPKASVLDDLSQRYTESRS
;
A
#
# COMPACT_ATOMS: atom_id res chain seq x y z
N MET A 1 -6.75 -1.02 -14.54
CA MET A 1 -6.81 0.46 -14.56
C MET A 1 -7.86 1.00 -13.60
N VAL A 2 -7.41 1.70 -12.57
CA VAL A 2 -8.21 2.28 -11.50
C VAL A 2 -9.04 3.48 -12.01
N LYS A 3 -10.35 3.50 -11.73
CA LYS A 3 -11.21 4.64 -12.11
C LYS A 3 -10.68 5.93 -11.48
N GLY A 4 -10.50 6.97 -12.28
CA GLY A 4 -10.08 8.30 -11.82
C GLY A 4 -8.58 8.48 -11.57
N LEU A 5 -7.76 7.46 -11.84
CA LEU A 5 -6.30 7.55 -11.70
C LEU A 5 -5.69 8.61 -12.63
N GLU A 6 -6.16 8.69 -13.86
CA GLU A 6 -5.71 9.71 -14.82
C GLU A 6 -5.98 11.13 -14.32
N ARG A 7 -7.17 11.35 -13.73
CA ARG A 7 -7.52 12.64 -13.12
C ARG A 7 -6.63 12.95 -11.93
N PHE A 8 -6.35 11.96 -11.09
CA PHE A 8 -5.42 12.08 -9.97
C PHE A 8 -4.02 12.47 -10.47
N ARG A 9 -3.50 11.75 -11.47
CA ARG A 9 -2.20 12.01 -12.09
C ARG A 9 -2.08 13.43 -12.62
N VAL A 10 -3.06 13.90 -13.38
CA VAL A 10 -3.06 15.27 -13.93
C VAL A 10 -3.11 16.31 -12.81
N HIS A 11 -3.91 16.10 -11.77
CA HIS A 11 -4.06 17.05 -10.67
C HIS A 11 -2.80 17.16 -9.80
N PHE A 12 -2.09 16.05 -9.59
CA PHE A 12 -0.91 15.99 -8.72
C PHE A 12 0.43 15.98 -9.47
N ALA A 13 0.45 16.34 -10.75
CA ALA A 13 1.65 16.31 -11.60
C ALA A 13 2.82 17.15 -11.04
N ASP A 14 2.52 18.30 -10.42
CA ASP A 14 3.53 19.19 -9.81
C ASP A 14 3.92 18.77 -8.37
N TYR A 15 3.37 17.67 -7.87
CA TYR A 15 3.54 17.20 -6.48
C TYR A 15 4.08 15.77 -6.37
N THR A 16 4.65 15.21 -7.44
CA THR A 16 5.15 13.81 -7.46
C THR A 16 6.31 13.55 -6.49
N ASP A 17 6.95 14.60 -5.96
CA ASP A 17 7.95 14.48 -4.90
C ASP A 17 7.32 14.45 -3.49
N ARG A 18 6.04 14.77 -3.35
CA ARG A 18 5.30 14.94 -2.07
C ARG A 18 4.59 13.69 -1.58
N PHE A 19 4.46 12.69 -2.44
CA PHE A 19 3.77 11.44 -2.10
C PHE A 19 4.35 10.25 -2.85
N VAL A 20 3.96 9.05 -2.43
CA VAL A 20 4.16 7.82 -3.17
C VAL A 20 2.91 6.95 -3.06
N ILE A 21 2.49 6.35 -4.18
CA ILE A 21 1.37 5.42 -4.23
C ILE A 21 1.85 4.02 -3.86
N ILE A 22 1.10 3.36 -3.00
CA ILE A 22 1.36 1.99 -2.54
C ILE A 22 0.15 1.10 -2.82
N GLY A 23 0.10 -0.05 -2.13
CA GLY A 23 -1.09 -0.86 -2.05
C GLY A 23 -1.56 -1.41 -3.39
N GLY A 24 -2.87 -1.47 -3.59
CA GLY A 24 -3.45 -2.11 -4.78
C GLY A 24 -3.13 -1.37 -6.08
N THR A 25 -3.16 -0.03 -6.05
CA THR A 25 -2.94 0.80 -7.24
C THR A 25 -1.50 0.72 -7.73
N ALA A 26 -0.51 0.70 -6.82
CA ALA A 26 0.89 0.47 -7.20
C ALA A 26 1.08 -0.90 -7.87
N CYS A 27 0.41 -1.94 -7.39
CA CYS A 27 0.42 -3.25 -8.03
C CYS A 27 -0.21 -3.21 -9.43
N ASP A 28 -1.38 -2.58 -9.61
CA ASP A 28 -2.05 -2.46 -10.92
C ASP A 28 -1.15 -1.77 -11.96
N LEU A 29 -0.47 -0.69 -11.56
CA LEU A 29 0.47 0.03 -12.43
C LEU A 29 1.70 -0.82 -12.78
N ALA A 30 2.33 -1.46 -11.79
CA ALA A 30 3.52 -2.29 -12.03
C ALA A 30 3.22 -3.52 -12.92
N PHE A 31 2.04 -4.14 -12.77
CA PHE A 31 1.61 -5.23 -13.63
C PHE A 31 1.33 -4.75 -15.06
N THR A 32 0.67 -3.61 -15.20
CA THR A 32 0.36 -3.03 -16.51
C THR A 32 1.64 -2.68 -17.28
N ASP A 33 2.66 -2.17 -16.59
CA ASP A 33 3.97 -1.82 -17.15
C ASP A 33 4.68 -3.02 -17.81
N VAL A 34 4.50 -4.22 -17.24
CA VAL A 34 5.01 -5.49 -17.81
C VAL A 34 4.01 -6.22 -18.71
N GLY A 35 2.88 -5.58 -19.07
CA GLY A 35 1.88 -6.14 -19.96
C GLY A 35 1.00 -7.23 -19.35
N LEU A 36 0.87 -7.27 -18.02
CA LEU A 36 0.03 -8.21 -17.27
C LEU A 36 -1.15 -7.49 -16.62
N GLU A 37 -2.17 -8.26 -16.23
CA GLU A 37 -3.31 -7.75 -15.47
C GLU A 37 -3.16 -8.04 -13.98
N PHE A 38 -3.46 -7.05 -13.14
CA PHE A 38 -3.64 -7.25 -11.71
C PHE A 38 -5.12 -7.37 -11.34
N ARG A 39 -5.42 -7.85 -10.13
CA ARG A 39 -6.80 -7.87 -9.64
C ARG A 39 -7.35 -6.45 -9.57
N ALA A 40 -8.65 -6.29 -9.81
CA ALA A 40 -9.30 -4.99 -9.69
C ALA A 40 -9.09 -4.36 -8.31
N THR A 41 -8.71 -3.09 -8.32
CA THR A 41 -8.60 -2.20 -7.14
C THR A 41 -9.31 -0.88 -7.44
N GLN A 42 -9.86 -0.25 -6.41
CA GLN A 42 -10.63 0.99 -6.55
C GLN A 42 -10.11 2.10 -5.63
N ASP A 43 -9.08 1.78 -4.86
CA ASP A 43 -8.54 2.57 -3.77
C ASP A 43 -7.15 3.04 -4.17
N ILE A 44 -6.87 4.34 -3.98
CA ILE A 44 -5.52 4.89 -4.14
C ILE A 44 -4.96 5.10 -2.75
N ASP A 45 -4.01 4.23 -2.39
CA ASP A 45 -3.30 4.24 -1.12
C ASP A 45 -2.03 5.09 -1.28
N ILE A 46 -1.89 6.16 -0.48
CA ILE A 46 -0.92 7.23 -0.68
C ILE A 46 -0.15 7.45 0.62
N VAL A 47 1.17 7.33 0.57
CA VAL A 47 2.05 7.75 1.67
C VAL A 47 2.53 9.17 1.40
N ILE A 48 2.33 10.07 2.36
CA ILE A 48 2.79 11.45 2.30
C ILE A 48 4.25 11.49 2.71
N CYS A 49 5.09 12.05 1.84
CA CYS A 49 6.50 12.27 2.11
C CYS A 49 6.65 13.49 3.04
N ILE A 50 6.85 13.28 4.33
CA ILE A 50 6.82 14.38 5.33
C ILE A 50 7.97 15.38 5.14
N GLU A 51 9.06 14.97 4.50
CA GLU A 51 10.25 15.79 4.26
C GLU A 51 10.01 16.84 3.18
N THR A 52 9.06 16.56 2.29
CA THR A 52 8.76 17.38 1.12
C THR A 52 7.36 17.98 1.20
N ALA A 53 6.43 17.38 1.96
CA ALA A 53 5.07 17.88 2.11
C ALA A 53 5.02 19.31 2.66
N ASN A 54 4.14 20.11 2.10
CA ASN A 54 3.96 21.51 2.49
C ASN A 54 2.47 21.90 2.45
N SER A 55 2.17 23.13 2.86
CA SER A 55 0.80 23.64 2.91
C SER A 55 0.14 23.74 1.53
N GLU A 56 0.90 23.92 0.45
CA GLU A 56 0.37 23.95 -0.91
C GLU A 56 -0.09 22.57 -1.36
N PHE A 57 0.69 21.52 -1.05
CA PHE A 57 0.29 20.15 -1.28
C PHE A 57 -0.98 19.80 -0.50
N GLY A 58 -1.05 20.18 0.78
CA GLY A 58 -2.27 20.02 1.59
C GLY A 58 -3.50 20.68 0.96
N LYS A 59 -3.38 21.95 0.53
CA LYS A 59 -4.44 22.67 -0.20
C LYS A 59 -4.82 21.97 -1.51
N SER A 60 -3.85 21.42 -2.24
CA SER A 60 -4.10 20.67 -3.47
C SER A 60 -4.89 19.39 -3.21
N VAL A 61 -4.55 18.64 -2.15
CA VAL A 61 -5.32 17.46 -1.71
C VAL A 61 -6.76 17.85 -1.41
N TRP A 62 -6.96 18.89 -0.60
CA TRP A 62 -8.29 19.34 -0.26
C TRP A 62 -9.09 19.82 -1.48
N THR A 63 -8.44 20.51 -2.42
CA THR A 63 -9.05 20.95 -3.67
C THR A 63 -9.54 19.75 -4.48
N PHE A 64 -8.74 18.67 -4.54
CA PHE A 64 -9.12 17.43 -5.21
C PHE A 64 -10.34 16.78 -4.54
N VAL A 65 -10.31 16.68 -3.21
CA VAL A 65 -11.39 16.09 -2.41
C VAL A 65 -12.69 16.90 -2.56
N GLN A 66 -12.61 18.23 -2.53
CA GLN A 66 -13.78 19.09 -2.74
C GLN A 66 -14.33 18.98 -4.16
N ALA A 67 -13.45 18.92 -5.17
CA ALA A 67 -13.84 18.75 -6.57
C ALA A 67 -14.56 17.41 -6.79
N GLY A 68 -14.15 16.34 -6.10
CA GLY A 68 -14.81 15.03 -6.13
C GLY A 68 -16.08 14.95 -5.28
N LYS A 69 -16.34 15.96 -4.43
CA LYS A 69 -17.44 16.01 -3.46
C LYS A 69 -17.53 14.72 -2.62
N TYR A 70 -16.39 14.26 -2.09
CA TYR A 70 -16.36 13.08 -1.22
C TYR A 70 -17.27 13.30 0.00
N ALA A 71 -18.04 12.26 0.35
CA ALA A 71 -19.13 12.39 1.32
C ALA A 71 -18.73 12.01 2.75
N SER A 72 -17.62 11.31 2.93
CA SER A 72 -17.17 10.78 4.23
C SER A 72 -15.67 10.95 4.42
N LEU A 73 -15.28 11.23 5.66
CA LEU A 73 -13.89 11.22 6.13
C LEU A 73 -13.76 10.16 7.23
N GLU A 74 -12.85 9.20 7.06
CA GLU A 74 -12.37 8.37 8.18
C GLU A 74 -11.02 8.93 8.60
N ALA A 75 -10.93 9.48 9.81
CA ALA A 75 -9.70 10.00 10.40
C ALA A 75 -9.81 9.89 11.92
N PRO A 76 -8.71 9.64 12.67
CA PRO A 76 -8.80 9.53 14.12
C PRO A 76 -9.18 10.88 14.69
N GLU A 77 -10.12 10.91 15.65
CA GLU A 77 -10.56 12.17 16.27
C GLU A 77 -9.39 12.91 16.94
N ASP A 78 -8.39 12.16 17.43
CA ASP A 78 -7.26 12.63 18.22
C ASP A 78 -5.90 12.60 17.49
N LYS A 79 -5.79 11.91 16.35
CA LYS A 79 -4.54 11.77 15.58
C LYS A 79 -4.77 11.73 14.07
N ARG A 80 -4.64 12.85 13.37
CA ARG A 80 -4.82 12.89 11.91
C ARG A 80 -3.57 12.47 11.12
N GLU A 81 -3.03 11.32 11.49
CA GLU A 81 -1.96 10.60 10.77
C GLU A 81 -2.51 9.88 9.53
N PHE A 82 -3.84 9.74 9.45
CA PHE A 82 -4.52 9.08 8.36
C PHE A 82 -5.80 9.82 7.93
N TYR A 83 -6.07 9.83 6.63
CA TYR A 83 -7.29 10.36 6.03
C TYR A 83 -7.83 9.38 4.98
N ARG A 84 -9.08 8.94 5.14
CA ARG A 84 -9.84 8.23 4.10
C ARG A 84 -10.92 9.11 3.54
N PHE A 85 -10.97 9.30 2.23
CA PHE A 85 -12.07 9.94 1.53
C PHE A 85 -12.80 8.92 0.69
N THR A 86 -14.10 8.72 0.94
CA THR A 86 -14.91 7.72 0.22
C THR A 86 -16.16 8.32 -0.40
N LYS A 87 -16.75 7.59 -1.37
CA LYS A 87 -18.02 7.92 -2.02
C LYS A 87 -18.01 9.33 -2.66
N PRO A 88 -17.15 9.56 -3.68
CA PRO A 88 -17.23 10.79 -4.47
C PRO A 88 -18.62 10.89 -5.10
N ARG A 89 -19.19 12.10 -5.12
CA ARG A 89 -20.47 12.36 -5.82
C ARG A 89 -20.26 12.73 -7.28
N GLU A 90 -19.07 13.18 -7.64
CA GLU A 90 -18.70 13.50 -9.02
C GLU A 90 -18.09 12.29 -9.73
N ASP A 91 -18.43 12.14 -11.00
CA ASP A 91 -17.88 11.07 -11.83
C ASP A 91 -16.42 11.34 -12.23
N GLY A 92 -15.71 10.26 -12.54
CA GLY A 92 -14.30 10.32 -12.94
C GLY A 92 -13.30 10.53 -11.80
N PHE A 93 -13.76 10.50 -10.54
CA PHE A 93 -12.91 10.46 -9.35
C PHE A 93 -12.67 9.03 -8.85
N PRO A 94 -11.52 8.78 -8.19
CA PRO A 94 -11.27 7.53 -7.47
C PRO A 94 -12.34 7.27 -6.41
N LYS A 95 -12.82 6.03 -6.29
CA LYS A 95 -13.89 5.72 -5.32
C LYS A 95 -13.45 5.95 -3.87
N GLN A 96 -12.16 5.80 -3.63
CA GLN A 96 -11.53 5.93 -2.33
C GLN A 96 -10.11 6.50 -2.48
N LEU A 97 -9.76 7.42 -1.60
CA LEU A 97 -8.41 7.93 -1.39
C LEU A 97 -8.03 7.65 0.05
N GLU A 98 -6.86 7.06 0.25
CA GLU A 98 -6.28 6.78 1.56
C GLU A 98 -4.94 7.49 1.64
N LEU A 99 -4.81 8.43 2.58
CA LEU A 99 -3.58 9.19 2.77
C LEU A 99 -3.01 8.88 4.15
N PHE A 100 -1.78 8.40 4.16
CA PHE A 100 -1.03 8.02 5.35
C PHE A 100 0.11 9.02 5.58
N SER A 101 0.29 9.44 6.82
CA SER A 101 1.32 10.38 7.26
C SER A 101 1.90 9.92 8.60
N ARG A 102 3.21 10.10 8.76
CA ARG A 102 3.89 9.85 10.03
C ARG A 102 3.68 10.92 11.08
N ILE A 103 3.27 12.11 10.64
CA ILE A 103 2.97 13.22 11.54
C ILE A 103 1.49 13.60 11.43
N PRO A 104 0.82 13.88 12.55
CA PRO A 104 -0.54 14.42 12.52
C PRO A 104 -0.62 15.72 11.73
N ASP A 105 -1.78 15.97 11.13
CA ASP A 105 -2.15 17.28 10.55
C ASP A 105 -1.24 17.78 9.41
N VAL A 106 -0.49 16.89 8.74
CA VAL A 106 0.40 17.25 7.62
C VAL A 106 -0.32 17.97 6.47
N LEU A 107 -1.62 17.72 6.30
CA LEU A 107 -2.48 18.36 5.28
C LEU A 107 -3.10 19.68 5.74
N GLY A 108 -2.86 20.09 6.98
CA GLY A 108 -3.51 21.24 7.61
C GLY A 108 -4.97 21.00 8.02
N THR A 109 -5.50 21.91 8.82
CA THR A 109 -6.83 21.78 9.46
C THR A 109 -7.94 22.55 8.76
N GLU A 110 -7.61 23.40 7.78
CA GLU A 110 -8.48 24.47 7.27
C GLU A 110 -9.72 23.99 6.48
N ILE A 111 -9.84 22.70 6.14
CA ILE A 111 -10.89 22.21 5.22
C ILE A 111 -11.78 21.08 5.80
N ALA A 112 -11.58 20.69 7.06
CA ALA A 112 -12.36 19.60 7.68
C ALA A 112 -13.84 19.92 7.99
N GLY A 113 -14.32 21.15 7.75
CA GLY A 113 -15.61 21.66 8.25
C GLY A 113 -16.89 21.04 7.67
N HIS A 114 -16.81 20.07 6.75
CA HIS A 114 -17.98 19.50 6.07
C HIS A 114 -18.01 17.97 5.98
N LEU A 115 -17.02 17.27 6.53
CA LEU A 115 -16.95 15.81 6.45
C LEU A 115 -17.38 15.19 7.78
N THR A 116 -18.20 14.14 7.70
CA THR A 116 -18.62 13.38 8.88
C THR A 116 -17.56 12.33 9.22
N PRO A 117 -16.94 12.38 10.41
CA PRO A 117 -16.03 11.34 10.87
C PRO A 117 -16.73 9.99 11.01
N ILE A 118 -16.06 8.91 10.58
CA ILE A 118 -16.50 7.53 10.78
C ILE A 118 -15.32 6.62 11.19
N PRO A 119 -15.58 5.48 11.88
CA PRO A 119 -14.53 4.53 12.32
C PRO A 119 -13.80 3.84 11.16
N PHE A 120 -12.56 3.38 11.40
CA PHE A 120 -11.68 2.75 10.41
C PHE A 120 -12.10 1.35 9.95
N ASP A 121 -11.65 1.01 8.74
CA ASP A 121 -11.50 -0.36 8.24
C ASP A 121 -10.22 -1.03 8.80
N GLU A 122 -10.18 -2.34 8.80
CA GLU A 122 -9.12 -3.16 9.40
C GLU A 122 -7.84 -3.15 8.58
N ASP A 123 -7.96 -3.13 7.24
CA ASP A 123 -6.80 -3.01 6.33
C ASP A 123 -6.08 -1.67 6.54
N VAL A 124 -6.85 -0.60 6.71
CA VAL A 124 -6.37 0.76 6.95
C VAL A 124 -5.59 0.80 8.26
N SER A 125 -6.14 0.20 9.32
CA SER A 125 -5.48 0.13 10.62
C SER A 125 -4.12 -0.57 10.55
N SER A 126 -4.05 -1.70 9.85
CA SER A 126 -2.79 -2.43 9.65
C SER A 126 -1.80 -1.63 8.80
N LEU A 127 -2.23 -1.05 7.67
CA LEU A 127 -1.32 -0.30 6.80
C LEU A 127 -0.82 0.99 7.45
N SER A 128 -1.67 1.69 8.20
CA SER A 128 -1.27 2.86 8.98
C SER A 128 -0.24 2.48 10.05
N ALA A 129 -0.42 1.36 10.76
CA ALA A 129 0.53 0.91 11.76
C ALA A 129 1.91 0.59 11.16
N ILE A 130 1.92 -0.03 9.97
CA ILE A 130 3.15 -0.32 9.23
C ILE A 130 3.89 0.95 8.86
N LEU A 131 3.19 1.97 8.35
CA LEU A 131 3.83 3.20 7.86
C LEU A 131 4.26 4.16 8.97
N LEU A 132 3.81 3.95 10.21
CA LEU A 132 4.31 4.67 11.39
C LEU A 132 5.65 4.14 11.87
N ASP A 133 6.02 2.91 11.49
CA ASP A 133 7.33 2.33 11.77
C ASP A 133 8.43 2.96 10.89
N ASP A 134 9.55 3.31 11.52
CA ASP A 134 10.68 4.00 10.87
C ASP A 134 11.25 3.17 9.71
N ASP A 135 11.51 1.88 9.95
CA ASP A 135 12.15 1.00 8.98
C ASP A 135 11.24 0.79 7.77
N TYR A 136 9.93 0.60 7.98
CA TYR A 136 8.98 0.44 6.89
C TYR A 136 8.71 1.74 6.11
N TYR A 137 8.75 2.90 6.76
CA TYR A 137 8.66 4.18 6.07
C TYR A 137 9.88 4.39 5.17
N GLU A 138 11.10 4.22 5.70
CA GLU A 138 12.33 4.33 4.91
C GLU A 138 12.35 3.30 3.77
N TRP A 139 11.93 2.06 4.03
CA TRP A 139 11.80 1.02 3.02
C TRP A 139 10.84 1.40 1.89
N THR A 140 9.69 1.97 2.23
CA THR A 140 8.70 2.46 1.26
C THR A 140 9.31 3.53 0.37
N HIS A 141 10.03 4.49 0.95
CA HIS A 141 10.69 5.57 0.23
C HIS A 141 11.84 5.09 -0.66
N ALA A 142 12.66 4.15 -0.18
CA ALA A 142 13.76 3.56 -0.93
C ALA A 142 13.27 2.81 -2.18
N GLY A 143 12.04 2.31 -2.17
CA GLY A 143 11.41 1.59 -3.27
C GLY A 143 10.70 2.47 -4.29
N LYS A 144 10.78 3.80 -4.17
CA LYS A 144 10.06 4.73 -5.03
C LYS A 144 10.59 4.70 -6.47
N ILE A 145 9.71 4.45 -7.42
CA ILE A 145 9.94 4.57 -8.86
C ILE A 145 8.84 5.42 -9.49
N GLU A 146 9.03 5.85 -10.73
CA GLU A 146 8.00 6.55 -11.50
C GLU A 146 7.50 5.64 -12.61
N ILE A 147 6.19 5.39 -12.64
CA ILE A 147 5.49 4.70 -13.74
C ILE A 147 4.36 5.61 -14.20
N GLU A 148 4.27 5.87 -15.50
CA GLU A 148 3.27 6.78 -16.08
C GLU A 148 3.20 8.13 -15.34
N SER A 149 4.34 8.74 -15.00
CA SER A 149 4.42 10.00 -14.23
C SER A 149 3.77 9.97 -12.83
N LEU A 150 3.55 8.78 -12.26
CA LEU A 150 3.10 8.59 -10.89
C LEU A 150 4.23 7.98 -10.06
N PRO A 151 4.55 8.57 -8.88
CA PRO A 151 5.45 7.94 -7.93
C PRO A 151 4.76 6.73 -7.31
N ILE A 152 5.29 5.53 -7.51
CA ILE A 152 4.79 4.30 -6.91
C ILE A 152 5.91 3.58 -6.16
N VAL A 153 5.54 2.68 -5.23
CA VAL A 153 6.50 1.73 -4.67
C VAL A 153 6.62 0.52 -5.59
N ARG A 154 7.86 0.14 -5.91
CA ARG A 154 8.19 -0.97 -6.80
C ARG A 154 7.82 -2.35 -6.21
N PRO A 155 7.61 -3.38 -7.05
CA PRO A 155 7.20 -4.73 -6.64
C PRO A 155 7.97 -5.31 -5.44
N GLU A 156 9.30 -5.20 -5.46
CA GLU A 156 10.19 -5.78 -4.44
C GLU A 156 10.02 -5.12 -3.08
N HIS A 157 9.63 -3.84 -3.07
CA HIS A 157 9.37 -3.12 -1.83
C HIS A 157 7.91 -3.28 -1.37
N LEU A 158 6.98 -3.57 -2.28
CA LEU A 158 5.59 -3.90 -1.95
C LEU A 158 5.45 -5.25 -1.24
N ILE A 159 6.31 -6.24 -1.56
CA ILE A 159 6.23 -7.59 -0.97
C ILE A 159 6.31 -7.54 0.57
N PRO A 160 7.31 -6.90 1.21
CA PRO A 160 7.35 -6.83 2.67
C PRO A 160 6.16 -6.10 3.30
N LEU A 161 5.64 -5.04 2.67
CA LEU A 161 4.44 -4.35 3.15
C LEU A 161 3.23 -5.29 3.18
N LYS A 162 3.07 -6.14 2.15
CA LYS A 162 1.98 -7.13 2.09
C LYS A 162 2.18 -8.26 3.10
N ALA A 163 3.42 -8.75 3.26
CA ALA A 163 3.77 -9.77 4.22
C ALA A 163 3.50 -9.31 5.66
N LYS A 164 3.89 -8.09 5.99
CA LYS A 164 3.62 -7.48 7.31
C LYS A 164 2.13 -7.31 7.58
N ALA A 165 1.38 -6.77 6.63
CA ALA A 165 -0.07 -6.66 6.76
C ALA A 165 -0.73 -8.03 6.98
N TRP A 166 -0.24 -9.08 6.30
CA TRP A 166 -0.70 -10.44 6.53
C TRP A 166 -0.40 -10.94 7.95
N LEU A 167 0.81 -10.70 8.47
CA LEU A 167 1.20 -11.08 9.84
C LEU A 167 0.30 -10.41 10.88
N ASP A 168 0.15 -9.08 10.79
CA ASP A 168 -0.64 -8.29 11.73
C ASP A 168 -2.12 -8.71 11.73
N LEU A 169 -2.72 -8.88 10.54
CA LEU A 169 -4.11 -9.33 10.42
C LEU A 169 -4.30 -10.76 10.94
N THR A 170 -3.32 -11.64 10.71
CA THR A 170 -3.36 -13.03 11.20
C THR A 170 -3.28 -13.07 12.71
N GLU A 171 -2.37 -12.32 13.33
CA GLU A 171 -2.25 -12.21 14.78
C GLU A 171 -3.55 -11.72 15.42
N ARG A 172 -4.15 -10.65 14.87
CA ARG A 172 -5.42 -10.11 15.32
C ARG A 172 -6.56 -11.14 15.20
N SER A 173 -6.58 -11.90 14.11
CA SER A 173 -7.55 -12.97 13.92
C SER A 173 -7.37 -14.08 14.96
N THR A 174 -6.13 -14.46 15.29
CA THR A 174 -5.85 -15.45 16.33
C THR A 174 -6.21 -14.96 17.74
N ASN A 175 -6.13 -13.64 17.96
CA ASN A 175 -6.54 -12.98 19.20
C ASN A 175 -8.07 -12.75 19.30
N GLY A 176 -8.85 -13.34 18.39
CA GLY A 176 -10.31 -13.40 18.49
C GLY A 176 -11.06 -12.34 17.68
N GLN A 177 -10.37 -11.48 16.92
CA GLN A 177 -11.01 -10.54 16.02
C GLN A 177 -11.63 -11.27 14.81
N ARG A 178 -12.89 -10.98 14.49
CA ARG A 178 -13.65 -11.66 13.43
C ARG A 178 -13.65 -10.84 12.14
N GLY A 179 -13.90 -11.51 11.01
CA GLY A 179 -14.08 -10.85 9.70
C GLY A 179 -12.78 -10.60 8.91
N LEU A 180 -11.62 -10.98 9.43
CA LEU A 180 -10.32 -10.68 8.81
C LEU A 180 -9.91 -11.64 7.69
N SER A 181 -10.57 -12.80 7.56
CA SER A 181 -10.13 -13.88 6.65
C SER A 181 -10.00 -13.44 5.18
N LYS A 182 -10.90 -12.57 4.70
CA LYS A 182 -10.84 -12.03 3.32
C LYS A 182 -9.59 -11.17 3.12
N HIS A 183 -9.28 -10.32 4.10
CA HIS A 183 -8.14 -9.42 4.09
C HIS A 183 -6.82 -10.19 4.16
N ILE A 184 -6.73 -11.15 5.08
CA ILE A 184 -5.60 -12.09 5.19
C ILE A 184 -5.36 -12.81 3.85
N SER A 185 -6.38 -13.42 3.27
CA SER A 185 -6.24 -14.13 1.99
C SER A 185 -5.80 -13.20 0.85
N LYS A 186 -6.32 -11.97 0.81
CA LYS A 186 -5.94 -10.94 -0.18
C LYS A 186 -4.45 -10.60 -0.08
N HIS A 187 -3.94 -10.28 1.11
CA HIS A 187 -2.53 -9.91 1.30
C HIS A 187 -1.58 -11.07 0.99
N MET A 188 -1.95 -12.30 1.40
CA MET A 188 -1.21 -13.51 1.04
C MET A 188 -1.09 -13.66 -0.48
N LYS A 189 -2.23 -13.62 -1.20
CA LYS A 189 -2.26 -13.78 -2.66
C LYS A 189 -1.49 -12.66 -3.37
N ASP A 190 -1.58 -11.43 -2.88
CA ASP A 190 -0.85 -10.30 -3.45
C ASP A 190 0.67 -10.53 -3.40
N VAL A 191 1.24 -11.10 -2.32
CA VAL A 191 2.69 -11.43 -2.25
C VAL A 191 3.13 -12.34 -3.40
N PHE A 192 2.41 -13.45 -3.62
CA PHE A 192 2.75 -14.40 -4.68
C PHE A 192 2.48 -13.85 -6.08
N ARG A 193 1.44 -13.03 -6.26
CA ARG A 193 1.23 -12.35 -7.54
C ARG A 193 2.38 -11.41 -7.85
N ILE A 194 2.72 -10.51 -6.90
CA ILE A 194 3.77 -9.51 -7.10
C ILE A 194 5.11 -10.20 -7.38
N TYR A 195 5.39 -11.35 -6.75
CA TYR A 195 6.58 -12.16 -7.03
C TYR A 195 6.76 -12.46 -8.53
N ALA A 196 5.67 -12.69 -9.27
CA ALA A 196 5.72 -13.02 -10.70
C ALA A 196 6.31 -11.91 -11.58
N ILE A 197 6.40 -10.67 -11.07
CA ILE A 197 6.89 -9.49 -11.80
C ILE A 197 8.10 -8.83 -11.14
N VAL A 198 8.69 -9.48 -10.13
CA VAL A 198 9.93 -9.00 -9.49
C VAL A 198 11.08 -9.04 -10.50
N ASP A 199 11.89 -7.99 -10.52
CA ASP A 199 13.13 -7.97 -11.30
C ASP A 199 14.15 -8.93 -10.65
N PRO A 200 14.57 -10.00 -11.35
CA PRO A 200 15.50 -10.96 -10.79
C PRO A 200 16.84 -10.34 -10.39
N GLU A 201 17.27 -9.29 -11.09
CA GLU A 201 18.56 -8.61 -10.89
C GLU A 201 18.48 -7.53 -9.79
N TYR A 202 17.28 -7.10 -9.41
CA TYR A 202 17.13 -6.11 -8.36
C TYR A 202 17.40 -6.71 -6.98
N THR A 203 18.35 -6.11 -6.27
CA THR A 203 18.79 -6.55 -4.94
C THR A 203 18.29 -5.58 -3.89
N VAL A 204 17.87 -6.12 -2.75
CA VAL A 204 17.39 -5.34 -1.62
C VAL A 204 18.25 -5.55 -0.38
N THR A 205 18.23 -4.55 0.51
CA THR A 205 18.91 -4.61 1.81
C THR A 205 17.91 -4.18 2.89
N PRO A 206 17.08 -5.10 3.40
CA PRO A 206 16.10 -4.77 4.43
C PRO A 206 16.77 -4.56 5.80
N ALA A 207 16.18 -3.66 6.59
CA ALA A 207 16.44 -3.52 8.01
C ALA A 207 16.07 -4.80 8.77
N ASP A 208 16.59 -4.95 9.99
CA ASP A 208 16.42 -6.17 10.78
C ASP A 208 14.96 -6.47 11.14
N SER A 209 14.13 -5.44 11.33
CA SER A 209 12.69 -5.58 11.57
C SER A 209 11.98 -6.24 10.38
N ILE A 210 12.18 -5.68 9.17
CA ILE A 210 11.64 -6.18 7.92
C ILE A 210 12.17 -7.59 7.62
N ARG A 211 13.46 -7.83 7.88
CA ARG A 211 14.08 -9.15 7.75
C ARG A 211 13.37 -10.18 8.63
N SER A 212 13.13 -9.85 9.90
CA SER A 212 12.45 -10.71 10.86
C SER A 212 11.00 -10.98 10.45
N ASP A 213 10.26 -9.95 10.02
CA ASP A 213 8.89 -10.11 9.54
C ASP A 213 8.83 -11.00 8.30
N MET A 214 9.75 -10.81 7.33
CA MET A 214 9.83 -11.66 6.15
C MET A 214 10.15 -13.11 6.49
N GLN A 215 11.07 -13.36 7.43
CA GLN A 215 11.36 -14.71 7.94
C GLN A 215 10.10 -15.37 8.53
N GLN A 216 9.37 -14.65 9.39
CA GLN A 216 8.15 -15.16 10.00
C GLN A 216 7.06 -15.43 8.97
N PHE A 217 6.88 -14.55 7.99
CA PHE A 217 5.94 -14.73 6.90
C PHE A 217 6.28 -15.99 6.09
N ILE A 218 7.53 -16.12 5.65
CA ILE A 218 7.99 -17.26 4.83
C ILE A 218 7.77 -18.58 5.57
N GLU A 219 8.14 -18.65 6.86
CA GLU A 219 7.97 -19.86 7.67
C GLU A 219 6.49 -20.26 7.78
N ARG A 220 5.59 -19.29 7.99
CA ARG A 220 4.15 -19.56 8.00
C ARG A 220 3.64 -20.02 6.64
N MET A 221 4.11 -19.42 5.54
CA MET A 221 3.72 -19.80 4.18
C MET A 221 4.14 -21.21 3.78
N ARG A 222 5.14 -21.82 4.45
CA ARG A 222 5.49 -23.23 4.21
C ARG A 222 4.31 -24.15 4.49
N ASN A 223 3.49 -23.81 5.49
CA ASN A 223 2.35 -24.62 5.94
C ASN A 223 1.01 -24.25 5.28
N GLU A 224 0.92 -23.11 4.60
CA GLU A 224 -0.29 -22.66 3.91
C GLU A 224 -0.50 -23.36 2.55
N ASP A 225 -1.74 -23.66 2.19
CA ASP A 225 -2.08 -24.17 0.86
C ASP A 225 -2.35 -23.01 -0.11
N ILE A 226 -1.59 -22.96 -1.20
CA ILE A 226 -1.56 -21.82 -2.13
C ILE A 226 -1.69 -22.35 -3.54
N ASP A 227 -2.76 -21.95 -4.23
CA ASP A 227 -2.95 -22.24 -5.63
C ASP A 227 -1.98 -21.41 -6.48
N MET A 228 -0.80 -21.96 -6.75
CA MET A 228 0.24 -21.31 -7.54
C MET A 228 -0.25 -20.95 -8.95
N LYS A 229 -1.20 -21.70 -9.52
CA LYS A 229 -1.76 -21.40 -10.84
C LYS A 229 -2.64 -20.15 -10.78
N GLU A 230 -3.44 -19.98 -9.74
CA GLU A 230 -4.21 -18.74 -9.50
C GLU A 230 -3.28 -17.52 -9.34
N MET A 231 -2.05 -17.73 -8.86
CA MET A 231 -1.06 -16.66 -8.67
C MET A 231 -0.24 -16.34 -9.93
N GLY A 232 -0.47 -17.01 -11.06
CA GLY A 232 0.34 -16.85 -12.28
C GLY A 232 1.68 -17.61 -12.25
N LEU A 233 1.88 -18.46 -11.23
CA LEU A 233 3.12 -19.18 -10.95
C LEU A 233 2.96 -20.70 -11.11
N GLY A 234 2.01 -21.16 -11.92
CA GLY A 234 1.63 -22.58 -11.98
C GLY A 234 2.75 -23.55 -12.43
N GLN A 235 3.87 -23.05 -12.96
CA GLN A 235 5.04 -23.84 -13.34
C GLN A 235 6.17 -23.78 -12.30
N ILE A 236 6.05 -22.95 -11.27
CA ILE A 236 7.07 -22.71 -10.25
C ILE A 236 6.59 -23.34 -8.93
N PRO A 237 7.37 -24.27 -8.34
CA PRO A 237 7.02 -24.83 -7.04
C PRO A 237 6.96 -23.75 -5.95
N LYS A 238 5.97 -23.82 -5.05
CA LYS A 238 5.85 -22.92 -3.89
C LYS A 238 7.16 -22.81 -3.10
N ALA A 239 7.83 -23.94 -2.89
CA ALA A 239 9.11 -23.98 -2.17
C ALA A 239 10.19 -23.11 -2.83
N SER A 240 10.31 -23.16 -4.16
CA SER A 240 11.28 -22.35 -4.90
C SER A 240 11.02 -20.85 -4.77
N VAL A 241 9.75 -20.44 -4.78
CA VAL A 241 9.36 -19.04 -4.55
C VAL A 241 9.74 -18.61 -3.13
N LEU A 242 9.42 -19.43 -2.13
CA LEU A 242 9.74 -19.14 -0.73
C LEU A 242 11.25 -19.08 -0.48
N ASP A 243 12.03 -19.95 -1.13
CA ASP A 243 13.48 -19.96 -0.98
C ASP A 243 14.13 -18.73 -1.65
N ASP A 244 13.64 -18.28 -2.82
CA ASP A 244 14.09 -17.03 -3.45
C ASP A 244 13.69 -15.79 -2.62
N LEU A 245 12.46 -15.74 -2.08
CA LEU A 245 12.07 -14.70 -1.13
C LEU A 245 12.97 -14.71 0.12
N SER A 246 13.32 -15.90 0.62
CA SER A 246 14.26 -16.05 1.73
C SER A 246 15.63 -15.45 1.37
N GLN A 247 16.17 -15.81 0.21
CA GLN A 247 17.45 -15.30 -0.26
C GLN A 247 17.46 -13.78 -0.44
N ARG A 248 16.37 -13.20 -0.97
CA ARG A 248 16.24 -11.76 -1.20
C ARG A 248 16.14 -10.95 0.08
N TYR A 249 15.26 -11.37 1.00
CA TYR A 249 14.87 -10.51 2.13
C TYR A 249 15.46 -10.95 3.48
N THR A 250 15.99 -12.17 3.59
CA THR A 250 16.37 -12.73 4.90
C THR A 250 17.86 -13.01 5.06
N GLU A 251 18.58 -13.26 3.97
CA GLU A 251 20.02 -13.50 4.01
C GLU A 251 20.80 -12.19 4.11
N SER A 252 21.79 -12.13 5.00
CA SER A 252 22.72 -11.00 5.05
C SER A 252 23.72 -11.18 3.92
N ARG A 253 23.65 -10.33 2.89
CA ARG A 253 24.73 -10.24 1.91
C ARG A 253 25.89 -9.51 2.59
N SER A 254 26.85 -10.29 3.10
CA SER A 254 28.13 -9.82 3.66
C SER A 254 29.05 -9.24 2.60
#